data_AF-A0A2A7N6N6-F1
#
_entry.id   AF-A0A2A7N6N6-F1
#
_cell.length_a   1.000
_cell.length_b   1.000
_cell.length_c   1.000
_cell.angle_alpha   90.00
_cell.angle_beta   90.00
_cell.angle_gamma   90.00
#
_symmetry.space_group_name_H-M   'P 1'
#
loop_
_entity.id
_entity.type
_entity.pdbx_description
1 polymer ?
#
loop_
_entity_poly.entity_id
_entity_poly.type
_entity_poly.pdbx_seq_one_letter_code
_entity_poly.pdbx_strand_id
1 'polypeptide(L)'
;MLADFESRLADVLGSRLTGALAGRVFVTPGPTATDRTALLVGVHKVEAIEQTFGAARRPEQVPGASDPRRVVRLRCVVRIEVRPGDDDTRAQIMAAVDTLLYELDAPELRTASALSAPGDPGFLLDTALLDAAFIEPEINGDNGLPAVELRAEGWFWPRNTPGITGVPIVAALVRTATLPIGLQPWPLLIRAGDPALPLTVLVGAAGTGRLTGDTPTVSPFGELALRIVDAGGRPGAGTLSGGSAGPDGARLVTVSDDSAAVTYQPPAAPAADQLVVYVARADTGAGPAVGLELARFPLAVTA
;
A
#
# COMPACT_ATOMS: atom_id res chain seq x y z
N MET A 1 9.24 1.90 -25.72
CA MET A 1 8.87 2.60 -24.47
C MET A 1 9.17 4.09 -24.54
N LEU A 2 10.42 4.53 -24.72
CA LEU A 2 10.74 5.96 -24.85
C LEU A 2 10.16 6.59 -26.13
N ALA A 3 10.37 5.94 -27.29
CA ALA A 3 9.76 6.38 -28.56
C ALA A 3 8.22 6.39 -28.53
N ASP A 4 7.61 5.47 -27.77
CA ASP A 4 6.17 5.41 -27.59
C ASP A 4 5.66 6.58 -26.75
N PHE A 5 6.43 6.95 -25.72
CA PHE A 5 6.19 8.14 -24.91
C PHE A 5 6.33 9.42 -25.74
N GLU A 6 7.39 9.58 -26.54
CA GLU A 6 7.57 10.73 -27.44
C GLU A 6 6.40 10.88 -28.40
N SER A 7 6.00 9.79 -29.03
CA SER A 7 4.88 9.75 -29.99
C SER A 7 3.57 10.14 -29.30
N ARG A 8 3.29 9.57 -28.12
CA ARG A 8 2.09 9.90 -27.34
C ARG A 8 2.07 11.37 -26.90
N LEU A 9 3.20 11.91 -26.47
CA LEU A 9 3.30 13.32 -26.09
C LEU A 9 3.10 14.22 -27.31
N ALA A 10 3.69 13.89 -28.46
CA ALA A 10 3.49 14.61 -29.71
C ALA A 10 2.01 14.59 -30.15
N ASP A 11 1.33 13.45 -30.06
CA ASP A 11 -0.10 13.31 -30.37
C ASP A 11 -0.97 14.16 -29.43
N VAL A 12 -0.71 14.10 -28.12
CA VAL A 12 -1.47 14.87 -27.12
C VAL A 12 -1.28 16.36 -27.36
N LEU A 13 -0.04 16.85 -27.48
CA LEU A 13 0.24 18.25 -27.79
C LEU A 13 -0.36 18.66 -29.15
N GLY A 14 -0.22 17.83 -30.18
CA GLY A 14 -0.75 18.12 -31.52
C GLY A 14 -2.27 18.23 -31.57
N SER A 15 -2.98 17.50 -30.70
CA SER A 15 -4.44 17.56 -30.58
C SER A 15 -4.96 18.74 -29.75
N ARG A 16 -4.13 19.30 -28.88
CA ARG A 16 -4.53 20.36 -27.93
C ARG A 16 -4.07 21.74 -28.36
N LEU A 17 -2.89 21.84 -28.97
CA LEU A 17 -2.37 23.10 -29.47
C LEU A 17 -3.24 23.61 -30.63
N THR A 18 -3.45 24.92 -30.63
CA THR A 18 -4.31 25.60 -31.61
C THR A 18 -3.53 26.64 -32.42
N GLY A 19 -4.18 27.27 -33.39
CA GLY A 19 -3.59 28.36 -34.17
C GLY A 19 -2.39 27.91 -35.01
N ALA A 20 -1.25 28.60 -34.86
CA ALA A 20 -0.04 28.37 -35.65
C ALA A 20 0.59 26.98 -35.41
N LEU A 21 0.33 26.37 -34.24
CA LEU A 21 0.91 25.08 -33.85
C LEU A 21 -0.04 23.90 -34.06
N ALA A 22 -1.29 24.15 -34.50
CA ALA A 22 -2.31 23.11 -34.65
C ALA A 22 -1.85 22.01 -35.61
N GLY A 23 -1.72 20.78 -35.10
CA GLY A 23 -1.24 19.62 -35.87
C GLY A 23 0.22 19.71 -36.35
N ARG A 24 1.03 20.62 -35.80
CA ARG A 24 2.45 20.83 -36.18
C ARG A 24 3.41 20.40 -35.07
N VAL A 25 3.13 19.26 -34.46
CA VAL A 25 3.97 18.63 -33.44
C VAL A 25 4.50 17.31 -33.98
N PHE A 26 5.82 17.13 -33.94
CA PHE A 26 6.50 15.97 -34.52
C PHE A 26 7.48 15.37 -33.51
N VAL A 27 7.82 14.09 -33.69
CA VAL A 27 8.89 13.43 -32.94
C VAL A 27 10.23 13.66 -33.66
N THR A 28 11.31 13.84 -32.90
CA THR A 28 12.67 14.01 -33.44
C THR A 28 13.20 12.69 -34.06
N PRO A 29 13.87 12.72 -35.22
CA PRO A 29 14.11 13.87 -36.09
C PRO A 29 12.87 14.20 -36.95
N GLY A 30 12.29 15.38 -36.74
CA GLY A 30 11.18 15.87 -37.55
C GLY A 30 11.62 16.54 -38.86
N PRO A 31 10.69 17.14 -39.63
CA PRO A 31 10.97 17.73 -40.94
C PRO A 31 11.99 18.86 -40.86
N THR A 32 13.03 18.82 -41.70
CA THR A 32 14.16 19.77 -41.67
C THR A 32 13.83 21.18 -42.14
N ALA A 33 12.79 21.34 -42.95
CA ALA A 33 12.27 22.63 -43.41
C ALA A 33 10.76 22.64 -43.22
N THR A 34 10.23 23.73 -42.68
CA THR A 34 8.81 23.90 -42.43
C THR A 34 8.39 25.29 -42.88
N ASP A 35 7.29 25.36 -43.60
CA ASP A 35 6.67 26.61 -44.06
C ASP A 35 6.11 27.47 -42.91
N ARG A 36 6.04 26.89 -41.71
CA ARG A 36 5.45 27.47 -40.49
C ARG A 36 6.16 26.91 -39.27
N THR A 37 6.04 27.61 -38.14
CA THR A 37 6.53 27.13 -36.84
C THR A 37 6.02 25.71 -36.53
N ALA A 38 6.92 24.84 -36.08
CA ALA A 38 6.63 23.48 -35.67
C ALA A 38 7.31 23.14 -34.34
N LEU A 39 6.73 22.18 -33.60
CA LEU A 39 7.33 21.64 -32.39
C LEU A 39 7.96 20.27 -32.65
N LEU A 40 9.12 20.03 -32.05
CA LEU A 40 9.84 18.77 -32.13
C LEU A 40 10.04 18.21 -30.74
N VAL A 41 9.43 17.06 -30.47
CA VAL A 41 9.48 16.37 -29.20
C VAL A 41 10.57 15.30 -29.25
N GLY A 42 11.46 15.28 -28.26
CA GLY A 42 12.46 14.22 -28.13
C GLY A 42 12.95 14.05 -26.70
N VAL A 43 13.15 12.80 -26.27
CA VAL A 43 13.81 12.48 -25.01
C VAL A 43 15.29 12.78 -25.16
N HIS A 44 15.76 13.80 -24.45
CA HIS A 44 17.14 14.26 -24.50
C HIS A 44 18.02 13.54 -23.47
N LYS A 45 17.47 13.25 -22.29
CA LYS A 45 18.20 12.62 -21.19
C LYS A 45 17.33 11.64 -20.44
N VAL A 46 17.92 10.53 -19.99
CA VAL A 46 17.25 9.50 -19.18
C VAL A 46 18.13 9.13 -18.01
N GLU A 47 17.54 9.10 -16.82
CA GLU A 47 18.18 8.67 -15.58
C GLU A 47 17.34 7.59 -14.91
N ALA A 48 17.98 6.53 -14.42
CA ALA A 48 17.31 5.54 -13.59
C ALA A 48 17.14 6.11 -12.18
N ILE A 49 15.91 6.05 -11.64
CA ILE A 49 15.63 6.51 -10.27
C ILE A 49 15.74 5.30 -9.34
N GLU A 50 16.52 5.43 -8.26
CA GLU A 50 16.58 4.41 -7.22
C GLU A 50 15.20 4.15 -6.61
N GLN A 51 14.94 2.87 -6.36
CA GLN A 51 13.67 2.44 -5.80
C GLN A 51 13.72 2.64 -4.29
N THR A 52 12.99 3.64 -3.80
CA THR A 52 12.87 3.86 -2.37
C THR A 52 12.08 2.72 -1.74
N PHE A 53 12.62 2.11 -0.68
CA PHE A 53 11.96 1.04 0.07
C PHE A 53 10.63 1.58 0.62
N GLY A 54 9.49 0.98 0.26
CA GLY A 54 8.16 1.41 0.69
C GLY A 54 7.50 2.52 -0.15
N ALA A 55 8.14 3.02 -1.21
CA ALA A 55 7.47 3.90 -2.17
C ALA A 55 6.45 3.10 -3.00
N ALA A 56 5.34 3.79 -3.33
CA ALA A 56 4.14 3.34 -4.02
C ALA A 56 4.22 2.03 -4.85
N ARG A 57 3.16 1.23 -4.71
CA ARG A 57 2.86 -0.03 -5.42
C ARG A 57 3.51 -0.06 -6.82
N ARG A 58 4.61 -0.80 -6.97
CA ARG A 58 5.20 -1.10 -8.28
C ARG A 58 4.08 -1.65 -9.17
N PRO A 59 3.81 -1.06 -10.35
CA PRO A 59 2.86 -1.62 -11.30
C PRO A 59 3.53 -2.78 -12.03
N GLU A 60 3.92 -3.82 -11.30
CA GLU A 60 4.37 -5.07 -11.93
C GLU A 60 3.22 -5.62 -12.78
N GLN A 61 1.98 -5.41 -12.36
CA GLN A 61 0.80 -5.54 -13.20
C GLN A 61 0.58 -4.27 -14.03
N VAL A 62 0.80 -4.40 -15.34
CA VAL A 62 0.54 -3.34 -16.31
C VAL A 62 -0.93 -3.33 -16.74
N PRO A 63 -1.49 -2.18 -17.16
CA PRO A 63 -2.85 -2.14 -17.69
C PRO A 63 -3.05 -3.17 -18.82
N GLY A 64 -4.14 -3.95 -18.76
CA GLY A 64 -4.48 -4.94 -19.77
C GLY A 64 -3.76 -6.30 -19.68
N ALA A 65 -2.87 -6.51 -18.70
CA ALA A 65 -2.24 -7.83 -18.47
C ALA A 65 -2.26 -8.22 -16.98
N SER A 66 -2.58 -9.49 -16.68
CA SER A 66 -2.59 -10.02 -15.31
C SER A 66 -1.22 -10.44 -14.82
N ASP A 67 -0.35 -10.85 -15.74
CA ASP A 67 0.98 -11.36 -15.42
C ASP A 67 1.97 -10.23 -15.14
N PRO A 68 2.74 -10.30 -14.04
CA PRO A 68 3.69 -9.27 -13.69
C PRO A 68 4.81 -9.13 -14.74
N ARG A 69 5.21 -7.90 -15.05
CA ARG A 69 6.27 -7.57 -16.01
C ARG A 69 7.45 -6.90 -15.32
N ARG A 70 8.62 -7.03 -15.94
CA ARG A 70 9.79 -6.23 -15.55
C ARG A 70 9.56 -4.78 -15.96
N VAL A 71 9.56 -3.89 -14.97
CA VAL A 71 9.41 -2.45 -15.14
C VAL A 71 10.63 -1.73 -14.62
N VAL A 72 10.99 -0.61 -15.22
CA VAL A 72 12.09 0.26 -14.78
C VAL A 72 11.52 1.64 -14.47
N ARG A 73 11.92 2.22 -13.33
CA ARG A 73 11.56 3.59 -12.98
C ARG A 73 12.58 4.55 -13.56
N LEU A 74 12.14 5.48 -14.39
CA LEU A 74 12.99 6.43 -15.09
C LEU A 74 12.52 7.86 -14.83
N ARG A 75 13.51 8.77 -14.80
CA ARG A 75 13.34 10.20 -15.02
C ARG A 75 13.79 10.49 -16.45
N CYS A 76 12.88 11.00 -17.27
CA CYS A 76 13.14 11.41 -18.63
C CYS A 76 13.09 12.93 -18.71
N VAL A 77 14.11 13.56 -19.28
CA VAL A 77 14.06 14.97 -19.70
C VAL A 77 13.70 14.96 -21.18
N VAL A 78 12.53 15.48 -21.49
CA VAL A 78 12.06 15.69 -22.86
C VAL A 78 12.36 17.12 -23.24
N ARG A 79 13.04 17.30 -24.36
CA ARG A 79 13.26 18.60 -24.98
C ARG A 79 12.23 18.77 -26.10
N ILE A 80 11.49 19.88 -26.03
CA ILE A 80 10.50 20.27 -27.03
C ILE A 80 11.04 21.50 -27.74
N GLU A 81 11.60 21.32 -28.92
CA GLU A 81 12.21 22.40 -29.71
C GLU A 81 11.16 23.10 -30.55
N VAL A 82 11.25 24.43 -30.62
CA VAL A 82 10.43 25.28 -31.46
C VAL A 82 11.22 25.59 -32.71
N ARG A 83 10.89 24.91 -33.81
CA ARG A 83 11.47 25.16 -35.13
C ARG A 83 10.69 26.29 -35.81
N PRO A 84 11.30 27.45 -36.07
CA PRO A 84 10.62 28.53 -36.78
C PRO A 84 10.35 28.13 -38.24
N GLY A 85 9.29 28.68 -38.82
CA GLY A 85 9.10 28.66 -40.27
C GLY A 85 10.01 29.67 -40.98
N ASP A 86 10.14 29.51 -42.29
CA ASP A 86 11.06 30.32 -43.12
C ASP A 86 10.87 31.85 -42.97
N ASP A 87 9.63 32.30 -42.74
CA ASP A 87 9.26 33.73 -42.62
C ASP A 87 8.78 34.13 -41.21
N ASP A 88 8.95 33.27 -40.20
CA ASP A 88 8.45 33.56 -38.85
C ASP A 88 9.31 34.62 -38.13
N THR A 89 8.65 35.66 -37.63
CA THR A 89 9.27 36.70 -36.82
C THR A 89 9.55 36.21 -35.39
N ARG A 90 10.49 36.85 -34.69
CA ARG A 90 10.75 36.58 -33.25
C ARG A 90 9.48 36.66 -32.40
N ALA A 91 8.57 37.58 -32.70
CA ALA A 91 7.31 37.71 -31.96
C ALA A 91 6.41 36.47 -32.14
N GLN A 92 6.36 35.89 -33.35
CA GLN A 92 5.62 34.65 -33.60
C GLN A 92 6.25 33.46 -32.90
N ILE A 93 7.59 33.38 -32.88
CA ILE A 93 8.31 32.34 -32.15
C ILE A 93 8.04 32.42 -30.64
N MET A 94 8.05 33.63 -30.07
CA MET A 94 7.74 33.82 -28.64
C MET A 94 6.29 33.48 -28.31
N ALA A 95 5.35 33.86 -29.16
CA ALA A 95 3.95 33.47 -28.99
C ALA A 95 3.76 31.94 -29.05
N ALA A 96 4.54 31.24 -29.87
CA ALA A 96 4.55 29.78 -29.91
C ALA A 96 5.10 29.16 -28.63
N VAL A 97 6.21 29.70 -28.09
CA VAL A 97 6.76 29.28 -26.78
C VAL A 97 5.74 29.53 -25.66
N ASP A 98 5.10 30.70 -25.62
CA ASP A 98 4.09 31.03 -24.61
C ASP A 98 2.90 30.07 -24.66
N THR A 99 2.43 29.75 -25.88
CA THR A 99 1.33 28.79 -26.08
C THR A 99 1.72 27.40 -25.60
N LEU A 100 2.96 26.97 -25.88
CA LEU A 100 3.49 25.69 -25.42
C LEU A 100 3.60 25.65 -23.89
N LEU A 101 4.16 26.68 -23.26
CA LEU A 101 4.29 26.76 -21.80
C LEU A 101 2.93 26.71 -21.11
N TYR A 102 1.94 27.45 -21.64
CA TYR A 102 0.58 27.45 -21.12
C TYR A 102 -0.06 26.05 -21.18
N GLU A 103 0.09 25.34 -22.31
CA GLU A 103 -0.44 23.99 -22.45
C GLU A 103 0.27 22.99 -21.52
N LEU A 104 1.60 23.09 -21.37
CA LEU A 104 2.37 22.17 -20.51
C LEU A 104 2.06 22.33 -19.02
N ASP A 105 1.58 23.49 -18.57
CA ASP A 105 1.13 23.69 -17.18
C ASP A 105 -0.30 23.15 -16.93
N ALA A 106 -0.99 22.62 -17.95
CA ALA A 106 -2.31 22.03 -17.79
C ALA A 106 -2.30 20.89 -16.73
N PRO A 107 -3.30 20.81 -15.82
CA PRO A 107 -3.31 19.83 -14.74
C PRO A 107 -3.19 18.37 -15.21
N GLU A 108 -3.78 18.04 -16.36
CA GLU A 108 -3.76 16.67 -16.89
C GLU A 108 -2.39 16.30 -17.48
N LEU A 109 -1.61 17.28 -17.94
CA LEU A 109 -0.23 17.06 -18.37
C LEU A 109 0.71 16.98 -17.17
N ARG A 110 0.53 17.84 -16.15
CA ARG A 110 1.31 17.79 -14.91
C ARG A 110 1.22 16.47 -14.17
N THR A 111 0.02 15.91 -14.12
CA THR A 111 -0.27 14.59 -13.53
C THR A 111 -0.05 13.44 -14.51
N ALA A 112 0.37 13.75 -15.75
CA ALA A 112 0.50 12.84 -16.88
C ALA A 112 -0.75 11.99 -17.21
N SER A 113 -1.93 12.35 -16.67
CA SER A 113 -3.19 11.67 -16.93
C SER A 113 -3.64 11.80 -18.39
N ALA A 114 -3.31 12.90 -19.07
CA ALA A 114 -3.54 13.09 -20.51
C ALA A 114 -2.75 12.09 -21.38
N LEU A 115 -1.61 11.61 -20.88
CA LEU A 115 -0.75 10.68 -21.60
C LEU A 115 -1.17 9.22 -21.39
N SER A 116 -2.06 8.97 -20.43
CA SER A 116 -2.64 7.64 -20.21
C SER A 116 -3.42 7.17 -21.44
N ALA A 117 -3.31 5.89 -21.74
CA ALA A 117 -4.00 5.24 -22.84
C ALA A 117 -4.48 3.84 -22.41
N PRO A 118 -5.63 3.37 -22.91
CA PRO A 118 -6.05 1.99 -22.69
C PRO A 118 -5.08 1.01 -23.37
N GLY A 119 -4.97 -0.20 -22.81
CA GLY A 119 -4.08 -1.24 -23.33
C GLY A 119 -2.66 -1.14 -22.79
N ASP A 120 -1.67 -1.45 -23.63
CA ASP A 120 -0.25 -1.50 -23.26
C ASP A 120 0.54 -0.35 -23.91
N PRO A 121 0.59 0.84 -23.28
CA PRO A 121 1.34 1.98 -23.80
C PRO A 121 2.87 1.81 -23.70
N GLY A 122 3.37 0.86 -22.91
CA GLY A 122 4.80 0.72 -22.63
C GLY A 122 5.35 1.70 -21.58
N PHE A 123 4.48 2.49 -20.94
CA PHE A 123 4.85 3.39 -19.86
C PHE A 123 3.65 3.78 -18.98
N LEU A 124 3.92 4.18 -17.75
CA LEU A 124 2.97 4.81 -16.83
C LEU A 124 3.70 5.91 -16.10
N LEU A 125 3.28 7.15 -16.32
CA LEU A 125 3.92 8.32 -15.73
C LEU A 125 3.23 8.72 -14.43
N ASP A 126 4.04 9.10 -13.45
CA ASP A 126 3.57 9.68 -12.19
C ASP A 126 3.33 11.19 -12.38
N THR A 127 4.25 11.87 -13.07
CA THR A 127 4.21 13.32 -13.31
C THR A 127 4.95 13.71 -14.60
N ALA A 128 4.59 14.86 -15.16
CA ALA A 128 5.36 15.54 -16.19
C ALA A 128 5.39 17.05 -15.91
N LEU A 129 6.51 17.55 -15.42
CA LEU A 129 6.63 18.91 -14.92
C LEU A 129 7.58 19.73 -15.80
N LEU A 130 7.22 20.98 -16.04
CA LEU A 130 8.10 21.95 -16.67
C LEU A 130 9.38 22.09 -15.84
N ASP A 131 10.54 21.95 -16.49
CA ASP A 131 11.85 22.04 -15.84
C ASP A 131 12.56 23.36 -16.21
N ALA A 132 12.64 23.67 -17.52
CA ALA A 132 13.28 24.88 -18.02
C ALA A 132 12.71 25.33 -19.37
N ALA A 133 12.95 26.60 -19.72
CA ALA A 133 12.68 27.14 -21.05
C ALA A 133 13.90 27.93 -21.53
N PHE A 134 14.31 27.67 -22.76
CA PHE A 134 15.48 28.24 -23.43
C PHE A 134 14.99 29.09 -24.60
N ILE A 135 15.12 30.40 -24.48
CA ILE A 135 14.62 31.36 -25.48
C ILE A 135 15.68 31.69 -26.53
N GLU A 136 16.94 31.69 -26.13
CA GLU A 136 18.08 31.96 -27.01
C GLU A 136 19.01 30.74 -27.02
N PRO A 137 19.54 30.33 -28.19
CA PRO A 137 20.57 29.32 -28.24
C PRO A 137 21.75 29.68 -27.34
N GLU A 138 22.33 28.69 -26.66
CA GLU A 138 23.60 28.89 -25.98
C GLU A 138 24.65 29.41 -26.98
N ILE A 139 25.33 30.49 -26.61
CA ILE A 139 26.30 31.22 -27.46
C ILE A 139 27.51 30.35 -27.86
N ASN A 140 27.65 29.15 -27.28
CA ASN A 140 28.78 28.25 -27.50
C ASN A 140 28.48 27.17 -28.56
N GLY A 141 28.27 27.60 -29.81
CA GLY A 141 28.60 26.81 -31.00
C GLY A 141 27.55 25.85 -31.56
N ASP A 142 26.41 25.64 -30.89
CA ASP A 142 25.26 24.96 -31.49
C ASP A 142 24.21 26.01 -31.89
N ASN A 143 23.71 25.94 -33.12
CA ASN A 143 22.53 26.69 -33.59
C ASN A 143 21.26 26.16 -32.89
N GLY A 144 21.24 26.22 -31.56
CA GLY A 144 20.15 25.72 -30.73
C GLY A 144 18.84 26.43 -31.07
N LEU A 145 17.80 25.65 -31.33
CA LEU A 145 16.46 26.19 -31.43
C LEU A 145 15.95 26.58 -30.03
N PRO A 146 15.07 27.58 -29.93
CA PRO A 146 14.32 27.79 -28.69
C PRO A 146 13.66 26.49 -28.27
N ALA A 147 13.69 26.17 -26.98
CA ALA A 147 13.22 24.87 -26.51
C ALA A 147 12.62 24.96 -25.11
N VAL A 148 11.71 24.04 -24.82
CA VAL A 148 11.14 23.85 -23.49
C VAL A 148 11.50 22.45 -23.02
N GLU A 149 12.00 22.34 -21.80
CA GLU A 149 12.33 21.06 -21.16
C GLU A 149 11.23 20.65 -20.19
N LEU A 150 10.77 19.41 -20.37
CA LEU A 150 9.76 18.76 -19.57
C LEU A 150 10.40 17.55 -18.89
N ARG A 151 10.37 17.53 -17.56
CA ARG A 151 10.81 16.39 -16.76
C ARG A 151 9.63 15.45 -16.50
N ALA A 152 9.68 14.26 -17.07
CA ALA A 152 8.70 13.20 -16.84
C ALA A 152 9.30 12.11 -15.95
N GLU A 153 8.55 11.70 -14.93
CA GLU A 153 8.94 10.60 -14.04
C GLU A 153 7.89 9.49 -14.08
N GLY A 154 8.33 8.24 -14.13
CA GLY A 154 7.41 7.11 -14.15
C GLY A 154 8.05 5.77 -14.39
N TRP A 155 7.21 4.80 -14.72
CA TRP A 155 7.55 3.42 -15.01
C TRP A 155 7.54 3.18 -16.51
N PHE A 156 8.52 2.45 -17.01
CA PHE A 156 8.66 2.12 -18.42
C PHE A 156 8.92 0.63 -18.60
N TRP A 157 8.35 0.06 -19.67
CA TRP A 157 8.53 -1.34 -20.06
C TRP A 157 8.36 -1.52 -21.57
N PRO A 158 8.94 -2.56 -22.19
CA PRO A 158 8.75 -2.78 -23.61
C PRO A 158 7.30 -3.24 -23.90
N ARG A 159 6.66 -2.63 -24.90
CA ARG A 159 5.29 -2.99 -25.33
C ARG A 159 5.21 -4.44 -25.76
N ASN A 160 4.05 -5.06 -25.55
CA ASN A 160 3.71 -6.42 -25.94
C ASN A 160 4.65 -7.50 -25.39
N THR A 161 5.52 -7.16 -24.42
CA THR A 161 6.37 -8.15 -23.78
C THR A 161 5.53 -8.96 -22.82
N PRO A 162 5.45 -10.29 -22.95
CA PRO A 162 4.65 -11.10 -22.04
C PRO A 162 5.14 -10.92 -20.60
N GLY A 163 4.18 -10.93 -19.67
CA GLY A 163 4.49 -11.02 -18.25
C GLY A 163 5.13 -12.35 -17.91
N ILE A 164 5.80 -12.40 -16.76
CA ILE A 164 6.26 -13.63 -16.17
C ILE A 164 5.07 -14.15 -15.37
N THR A 165 4.50 -15.27 -15.78
CA THR A 165 3.49 -15.96 -14.98
C THR A 165 4.07 -16.20 -13.58
N GLY A 166 3.45 -15.59 -12.58
CA GLY A 166 3.88 -15.73 -11.19
C GLY A 166 3.81 -17.19 -10.76
N VAL A 167 4.67 -17.59 -9.82
CA VAL A 167 4.49 -18.88 -9.15
C VAL A 167 3.13 -18.84 -8.45
N PRO A 168 2.24 -19.83 -8.66
CA PRO A 168 0.95 -19.83 -7.99
C PRO A 168 1.16 -19.72 -6.49
N ILE A 169 0.44 -18.79 -5.85
CA ILE A 169 0.41 -18.68 -4.39
C ILE A 169 -0.34 -19.91 -3.89
N VAL A 170 0.42 -20.98 -3.64
CA VAL A 170 -0.08 -22.26 -3.13
C VAL A 170 -0.54 -22.18 -1.66
N ALA A 171 -0.13 -21.12 -0.94
CA ALA A 171 -0.62 -20.82 0.39
C ALA A 171 -0.39 -19.33 0.73
N ALA A 172 -1.37 -18.70 1.36
CA ALA A 172 -1.23 -17.40 2.00
C ALA A 172 -1.39 -17.57 3.52
N LEU A 173 -0.43 -17.07 4.29
CA LEU A 173 -0.51 -16.96 5.74
C LEU A 173 -1.11 -15.61 6.09
N VAL A 174 -2.42 -15.56 6.32
CA VAL A 174 -3.10 -14.33 6.76
C VAL A 174 -3.09 -14.30 8.28
N ARG A 175 -2.50 -13.25 8.86
CA ARG A 175 -2.57 -12.95 10.29
C ARG A 175 -3.45 -11.71 10.49
N THR A 176 -4.74 -11.93 10.65
CA THR A 176 -5.69 -10.91 11.11
C THR A 176 -6.40 -11.47 12.33
N ALA A 177 -6.10 -10.92 13.51
CA ALA A 177 -6.73 -11.32 14.75
C ALA A 177 -7.55 -10.14 15.30
N THR A 178 -8.84 -10.13 15.02
CA THR A 178 -9.81 -9.53 15.94
C THR A 178 -10.51 -10.73 16.57
N LEU A 179 -10.11 -11.08 17.79
CA LEU A 179 -10.67 -12.20 18.55
C LEU A 179 -11.83 -11.64 19.38
N PRO A 180 -13.11 -11.87 19.01
CA PRO A 180 -14.20 -11.50 19.90
C PRO A 180 -14.17 -12.49 21.07
N ILE A 181 -13.70 -12.04 22.23
CA ILE A 181 -13.70 -12.81 23.47
C ILE A 181 -14.77 -12.23 24.39
N GLY A 182 -15.65 -13.10 24.88
CA GLY A 182 -16.71 -12.77 25.82
C GLY A 182 -16.57 -13.56 27.12
N LEU A 183 -17.15 -13.03 28.19
CA LEU A 183 -17.31 -13.74 29.47
C LEU A 183 -18.80 -13.93 29.74
N GLN A 184 -19.19 -15.09 30.25
CA GLN A 184 -20.56 -15.36 30.69
C GLN A 184 -20.56 -15.92 32.13
N PRO A 185 -21.50 -15.47 32.99
CA PRO A 185 -22.41 -14.35 32.76
C PRO A 185 -21.67 -13.00 32.73
N TRP A 186 -22.22 -12.01 32.01
CA TRP A 186 -21.72 -10.64 32.01
C TRP A 186 -22.87 -9.64 31.79
N PRO A 187 -22.95 -8.52 32.54
CA PRO A 187 -22.06 -8.10 33.63
C PRO A 187 -22.16 -9.00 34.87
N LEU A 188 -21.08 -9.10 35.64
CA LEU A 188 -21.04 -9.84 36.90
C LEU A 188 -21.45 -8.93 38.08
N LEU A 189 -22.31 -9.44 38.95
CA LEU A 189 -22.55 -8.86 40.27
C LEU A 189 -21.93 -9.81 41.31
N ILE A 190 -20.87 -9.38 41.98
CA ILE A 190 -20.09 -10.21 42.91
C ILE A 190 -19.95 -9.49 44.24
N ARG A 191 -20.32 -10.15 45.34
CA ARG A 191 -20.10 -9.66 46.71
C ARG A 191 -19.02 -10.46 47.42
N ALA A 192 -18.39 -9.82 48.39
CA ALA A 192 -17.38 -10.45 49.24
C ALA A 192 -18.00 -11.64 49.99
N GLY A 193 -17.33 -12.79 49.92
CA GLY A 193 -17.79 -14.04 50.54
C GLY A 193 -18.91 -14.77 49.80
N ASP A 194 -19.29 -14.34 48.60
CA ASP A 194 -20.26 -15.06 47.77
C ASP A 194 -19.80 -16.51 47.49
N PRO A 195 -20.75 -17.43 47.23
CA PRO A 195 -20.42 -18.77 46.77
C PRO A 195 -19.66 -18.71 45.44
N ALA A 196 -18.92 -19.78 45.15
CA ALA A 196 -18.19 -19.93 43.90
C ALA A 196 -19.08 -19.73 42.66
N LEU A 197 -18.62 -18.92 41.71
CA LEU A 197 -19.37 -18.56 40.50
C LEU A 197 -18.83 -19.31 39.28
N PRO A 198 -19.69 -20.01 38.51
CA PRO A 198 -19.27 -20.56 37.23
C PRO A 198 -19.05 -19.43 36.22
N LEU A 199 -17.90 -19.45 35.55
CA LEU A 199 -17.54 -18.52 34.49
C LEU A 199 -17.26 -19.30 33.20
N THR A 200 -17.83 -18.85 32.10
CA THR A 200 -17.56 -19.39 30.76
C THR A 200 -16.90 -18.31 29.91
N VAL A 201 -15.67 -18.56 29.49
CA VAL A 201 -15.00 -17.74 28.48
C VAL A 201 -15.46 -18.22 27.11
N LEU A 202 -16.11 -17.34 26.36
CA LEU A 202 -16.48 -17.56 24.96
C LEU A 202 -15.34 -17.07 24.08
N VAL A 203 -14.85 -17.93 23.19
CA VAL A 203 -13.84 -17.58 22.20
C VAL A 203 -14.52 -17.62 20.84
N GLY A 204 -14.71 -16.48 20.19
CA GLY A 204 -15.23 -16.48 18.83
C GLY A 204 -14.29 -17.21 17.88
N ALA A 205 -14.86 -17.85 16.86
CA ALA A 205 -14.12 -18.59 15.84
C ALA A 205 -13.11 -17.68 15.12
N ALA A 206 -11.85 -17.69 15.54
CA ALA A 206 -10.78 -16.92 14.92
C ALA A 206 -9.49 -17.73 14.92
N GLY A 207 -9.29 -18.50 13.84
CA GLY A 207 -8.13 -19.38 13.68
C GLY A 207 -7.14 -18.88 12.66
N THR A 208 -5.88 -19.31 12.81
CA THR A 208 -4.95 -19.31 11.69
C THR A 208 -5.39 -20.39 10.71
N GLY A 209 -6.18 -20.01 9.71
CA GLY A 209 -6.54 -20.88 8.59
C GLY A 209 -5.44 -20.91 7.54
N ARG A 210 -4.97 -22.10 7.18
CA ARG A 210 -4.23 -22.28 5.93
C ARG A 210 -5.27 -22.39 4.82
N LEU A 211 -5.39 -21.35 3.98
CA LEU A 211 -6.30 -21.39 2.83
C LEU A 211 -5.66 -22.23 1.72
N THR A 212 -6.17 -23.44 1.51
CA THR A 212 -5.75 -24.37 0.43
C THR A 212 -6.85 -24.62 -0.62
N GLY A 213 -7.98 -23.89 -0.55
CA GLY A 213 -9.13 -24.05 -1.45
C GLY A 213 -10.33 -24.79 -0.84
N ASP A 214 -10.17 -25.42 0.32
CA ASP A 214 -11.24 -26.14 1.04
C ASP A 214 -11.80 -25.34 2.22
N THR A 215 -13.04 -25.64 2.64
CA THR A 215 -13.71 -25.05 3.81
C THR A 215 -13.05 -25.55 5.12
N PRO A 216 -12.70 -24.66 6.08
CA PRO A 216 -12.07 -25.06 7.36
C PRO A 216 -13.00 -25.90 8.25
N THR A 217 -12.44 -26.86 9.02
CA THR A 217 -13.22 -27.84 9.81
C THR A 217 -12.93 -27.90 11.33
N VAL A 218 -12.08 -27.05 11.93
CA VAL A 218 -11.76 -27.12 13.39
C VAL A 218 -11.49 -25.74 14.05
N SER A 219 -11.89 -25.59 15.34
CA SER A 219 -11.61 -24.42 16.20
C SER A 219 -10.12 -24.34 16.64
N PRO A 220 -9.48 -23.16 16.69
CA PRO A 220 -8.02 -22.99 16.67
C PRO A 220 -7.29 -22.88 18.03
N PHE A 221 -7.98 -22.72 19.16
CA PHE A 221 -7.37 -22.40 20.47
C PHE A 221 -7.39 -23.57 21.45
N GLY A 222 -6.93 -24.75 21.05
CA GLY A 222 -7.06 -26.00 21.82
C GLY A 222 -6.91 -25.89 23.36
N GLU A 223 -6.08 -24.97 23.89
CA GLU A 223 -5.99 -24.66 25.32
C GLU A 223 -5.77 -23.15 25.60
N LEU A 224 -6.36 -22.62 26.68
CA LEU A 224 -6.18 -21.27 27.21
C LEU A 224 -5.48 -21.27 28.57
N ALA A 225 -4.75 -20.20 28.89
CA ALA A 225 -4.22 -19.96 30.22
C ALA A 225 -4.96 -18.77 30.88
N LEU A 226 -5.52 -18.98 32.08
CA LEU A 226 -6.33 -17.99 32.80
C LEU A 226 -5.68 -17.60 34.13
N ARG A 227 -5.69 -16.31 34.48
CA ARG A 227 -5.12 -15.81 35.75
C ARG A 227 -5.98 -14.72 36.38
N ILE A 228 -6.01 -14.70 37.71
CA ILE A 228 -6.57 -13.59 38.50
C ILE A 228 -5.42 -12.68 38.94
N VAL A 229 -5.53 -11.39 38.60
CA VAL A 229 -4.55 -10.37 38.99
C VAL A 229 -5.23 -9.15 39.62
N ASP A 230 -4.50 -8.41 40.44
CA ASP A 230 -4.89 -7.07 40.86
C ASP A 230 -4.63 -6.04 39.75
N ALA A 231 -5.03 -4.78 39.98
CA ALA A 231 -4.80 -3.68 39.04
C ALA A 231 -3.31 -3.42 38.71
N GLY A 232 -2.39 -3.87 39.56
CA GLY A 232 -0.94 -3.78 39.36
C GLY A 232 -0.32 -5.02 38.72
N GLY A 233 -1.11 -6.03 38.34
CA GLY A 233 -0.64 -7.28 37.73
C GLY A 233 -0.08 -8.31 38.72
N ARG A 234 -0.19 -8.07 40.03
CA ARG A 234 0.17 -9.05 41.08
C ARG A 234 -0.96 -10.08 41.25
N PRO A 235 -0.72 -11.23 41.91
CA PRO A 235 -1.81 -12.17 42.20
C PRO A 235 -2.99 -11.47 42.88
N GLY A 236 -4.20 -11.67 42.34
CA GLY A 236 -5.41 -11.08 42.91
C GLY A 236 -5.89 -11.79 44.18
N ALA A 237 -6.94 -11.25 44.80
CA ALA A 237 -7.42 -11.72 46.10
C ALA A 237 -8.34 -12.96 46.00
N GLY A 238 -9.09 -13.08 44.91
CA GLY A 238 -9.89 -14.26 44.58
C GLY A 238 -9.08 -15.40 43.98
N THR A 239 -9.71 -16.57 43.81
CA THR A 239 -9.05 -17.77 43.27
C THR A 239 -9.84 -18.38 42.11
N LEU A 240 -9.14 -19.08 41.20
CA LEU A 240 -9.75 -19.84 40.11
C LEU A 240 -9.59 -21.34 40.33
N SER A 241 -10.64 -22.08 39.98
CA SER A 241 -10.64 -23.55 39.89
C SER A 241 -11.23 -24.00 38.54
N GLY A 242 -11.04 -25.28 38.22
CA GLY A 242 -11.22 -25.81 36.85
C GLY A 242 -9.90 -25.85 36.07
N GLY A 243 -9.82 -26.71 35.05
CA GLY A 243 -8.58 -26.94 34.31
C GLY A 243 -7.42 -27.52 35.13
N SER A 244 -6.23 -27.62 34.52
CA SER A 244 -5.00 -28.05 35.18
C SER A 244 -4.20 -26.85 35.73
N ALA A 245 -3.31 -27.08 36.70
CA ALA A 245 -2.46 -26.01 37.23
C ALA A 245 -1.36 -25.65 36.22
N GLY A 246 -1.20 -24.35 35.94
CA GLY A 246 -0.19 -23.79 35.06
C GLY A 246 0.86 -22.96 35.82
N PRO A 247 1.85 -22.40 35.10
CA PRO A 247 2.87 -21.51 35.66
C PRO A 247 2.25 -20.23 36.23
N ASP A 248 2.97 -19.58 37.15
CA ASP A 248 2.62 -18.26 37.71
C ASP A 248 1.19 -18.17 38.28
N GLY A 249 0.67 -19.28 38.81
CA GLY A 249 -0.68 -19.38 39.37
C GLY A 249 -1.80 -19.42 38.33
N ALA A 250 -1.48 -19.64 37.05
CA ALA A 250 -2.49 -19.78 36.00
C ALA A 250 -3.25 -21.12 36.08
N ARG A 251 -4.45 -21.16 35.49
CA ARG A 251 -5.20 -22.39 35.18
C ARG A 251 -5.19 -22.61 33.68
N LEU A 252 -4.79 -23.81 33.25
CA LEU A 252 -4.82 -24.22 31.84
C LEU A 252 -6.14 -24.95 31.56
N VAL A 253 -6.89 -24.46 30.58
CA VAL A 253 -8.27 -24.90 30.32
C VAL A 253 -8.43 -25.20 28.84
N THR A 254 -8.79 -26.45 28.55
CA THR A 254 -9.11 -26.89 27.19
C THR A 254 -10.36 -26.19 26.68
N VAL A 255 -10.31 -25.70 25.44
CA VAL A 255 -11.48 -25.12 24.78
C VAL A 255 -12.28 -26.24 24.12
N SER A 256 -13.57 -26.34 24.45
CA SER A 256 -14.53 -27.26 23.83
C SER A 256 -15.72 -26.46 23.32
N ASP A 257 -16.15 -26.74 22.09
CA ASP A 257 -17.30 -26.07 21.45
C ASP A 257 -17.22 -24.54 21.58
N ASP A 258 -16.04 -23.98 21.28
CA ASP A 258 -15.74 -22.53 21.33
C ASP A 258 -15.86 -21.89 22.73
N SER A 259 -15.83 -22.71 23.79
CA SER A 259 -15.95 -22.26 25.18
C SER A 259 -14.92 -22.90 26.12
N ALA A 260 -14.54 -22.16 27.16
CA ALA A 260 -13.72 -22.65 28.26
C ALA A 260 -14.40 -22.34 29.59
N ALA A 261 -14.66 -23.39 30.39
CA ALA A 261 -15.34 -23.26 31.67
C ALA A 261 -14.36 -23.26 32.84
N VAL A 262 -14.51 -22.30 33.76
CA VAL A 262 -13.81 -22.22 35.04
C VAL A 262 -14.75 -21.78 36.15
N THR A 263 -14.27 -21.83 37.37
CA THR A 263 -15.00 -21.35 38.54
C THR A 263 -14.17 -20.32 39.28
N TYR A 264 -14.75 -19.15 39.55
CA TYR A 264 -14.13 -18.09 40.34
C TYR A 264 -14.70 -18.10 41.75
N GLN A 265 -13.81 -18.13 42.75
CA GLN A 265 -14.15 -17.99 44.14
C GLN A 265 -13.83 -16.55 44.59
N PRO A 266 -14.83 -15.72 44.90
CA PRO A 266 -14.62 -14.37 45.42
C PRO A 266 -13.87 -14.39 46.76
N PRO A 267 -13.04 -13.37 47.03
CA PRO A 267 -12.39 -13.19 48.32
C PRO A 267 -13.39 -12.85 49.43
N ALA A 268 -12.99 -13.09 50.68
CA ALA A 268 -13.80 -12.78 51.86
C ALA A 268 -13.90 -11.27 52.18
N ALA A 269 -13.05 -10.44 51.56
CA ALA A 269 -13.05 -8.99 51.68
C ALA A 269 -13.21 -8.34 50.29
N PRO A 270 -13.76 -7.12 50.20
CA PRO A 270 -13.85 -6.40 48.92
C PRO A 270 -12.50 -6.26 48.21
N ALA A 271 -12.49 -6.45 46.89
CA ALA A 271 -11.29 -6.44 46.07
C ALA A 271 -11.59 -6.01 44.62
N ALA A 272 -10.56 -5.50 43.94
CA ALA A 272 -10.60 -5.15 42.52
C ALA A 272 -9.70 -6.11 41.74
N ASP A 273 -10.25 -7.28 41.42
CA ASP A 273 -9.56 -8.32 40.68
C ASP A 273 -9.81 -8.19 39.17
N GLN A 274 -8.97 -8.83 38.38
CA GLN A 274 -9.08 -8.91 36.93
C GLN A 274 -8.82 -10.35 36.47
N LEU A 275 -9.74 -10.89 35.68
CA LEU A 275 -9.52 -12.14 34.95
C LEU A 275 -8.80 -11.82 33.64
N VAL A 276 -7.61 -12.37 33.47
CA VAL A 276 -6.82 -12.21 32.25
C VAL A 276 -6.73 -13.55 31.51
N VAL A 277 -7.05 -13.52 30.22
CA VAL A 277 -7.07 -14.66 29.31
C VAL A 277 -5.84 -14.60 28.41
N TYR A 278 -5.07 -15.67 28.34
CA TYR A 278 -3.87 -15.78 27.51
C TYR A 278 -3.94 -17.01 26.59
N VAL A 279 -3.18 -16.97 25.49
CA VAL A 279 -2.86 -18.18 24.72
C VAL A 279 -1.96 -19.09 25.55
N ALA A 280 -2.31 -20.38 25.69
CA ALA A 280 -1.38 -21.35 26.25
C ALA A 280 -0.24 -21.61 25.25
N ARG A 281 1.02 -21.40 25.66
CA ARG A 281 2.17 -21.73 24.81
C ARG A 281 2.56 -23.19 25.01
N ALA A 282 2.65 -23.95 23.91
CA ALA A 282 3.11 -25.33 23.93
C ALA A 282 4.50 -25.45 24.57
N ASP A 283 4.68 -26.53 25.31
CA ASP A 283 5.92 -26.86 26.02
C ASP A 283 7.09 -26.93 25.02
N THR A 284 8.14 -26.15 25.27
CA THR A 284 9.39 -26.15 24.49
C THR A 284 10.51 -26.95 25.17
N GLY A 285 10.17 -27.78 26.16
CA GLY A 285 11.09 -28.56 26.99
C GLY A 285 11.37 -27.95 28.37
N ALA A 286 10.57 -26.97 28.79
CA ALA A 286 10.70 -26.26 30.07
C ALA A 286 9.38 -26.17 30.86
N GLY A 287 8.33 -26.86 30.39
CA GLY A 287 6.97 -26.78 30.90
C GLY A 287 6.08 -25.78 30.14
N PRO A 288 4.77 -25.80 30.41
CA PRO A 288 3.82 -24.85 29.82
C PRO A 288 4.15 -23.42 30.26
N ALA A 289 4.01 -22.44 29.34
CA ALA A 289 4.28 -21.03 29.59
C ALA A 289 3.06 -20.15 29.23
N VAL A 290 2.87 -19.02 29.94
CA VAL A 290 1.83 -18.02 29.62
C VAL A 290 2.23 -17.27 28.35
N GLY A 291 1.36 -17.26 27.34
CA GLY A 291 1.58 -16.60 26.05
C GLY A 291 1.04 -15.17 25.98
N LEU A 292 0.59 -14.78 24.79
CA LEU A 292 0.03 -13.45 24.52
C LEU A 292 -1.30 -13.24 25.28
N GLU A 293 -1.48 -12.08 25.91
CA GLU A 293 -2.77 -11.66 26.49
C GLU A 293 -3.79 -11.44 25.38
N LEU A 294 -4.94 -12.11 25.51
CA LEU A 294 -6.03 -12.05 24.56
C LEU A 294 -7.16 -11.12 25.03
N ALA A 295 -7.48 -11.17 26.33
CA ALA A 295 -8.56 -10.36 26.91
C ALA A 295 -8.39 -10.18 28.41
N ARG A 296 -9.06 -9.16 28.94
CA ARG A 296 -9.08 -8.83 30.37
C ARG A 296 -10.48 -8.40 30.80
N PHE A 297 -10.99 -9.00 31.85
CA PHE A 297 -12.33 -8.74 32.40
C PHE A 297 -12.23 -8.27 33.85
N PRO A 298 -12.80 -7.10 34.21
CA PRO A 298 -12.81 -6.66 35.59
C PRO A 298 -13.76 -7.52 36.44
N LEU A 299 -13.28 -7.94 37.61
CA LEU A 299 -14.04 -8.65 38.65
C LEU A 299 -14.10 -7.76 39.90
N ALA A 300 -15.03 -6.80 39.89
CA ALA A 300 -15.24 -5.92 41.03
C ALA A 300 -16.03 -6.67 42.13
N VAL A 301 -15.38 -6.92 43.26
CA VAL A 301 -15.98 -7.60 44.42
C VAL A 301 -16.35 -6.52 45.44
N THR A 302 -17.65 -6.28 45.60
CA THR A 302 -18.16 -5.26 46.53
C THR A 302 -18.47 -5.85 47.90
N ALA A 303 -18.69 -4.98 48.91
CA ALA A 303 -19.23 -5.41 50.19
C ALA A 303 -20.69 -5.88 50.08
#